data_AF-A0A382KFZ3-F1
#
_entry.id   AF-A0A382KFZ3-F1
#
_cell.length_a   1.000
_cell.length_b   1.000
_cell.length_c   1.000
_cell.angle_alpha   90.00
_cell.angle_beta   90.00
_cell.angle_gamma   90.00
#
_symmetry.space_group_name_H-M   'P 1'
#
loop_
_entity.id
_entity.type
_entity.pdbx_description
1 polymer ?
#
loop_
_entity_poly.entity_id
_entity_poly.type
_entity_poly.pdbx_seq_one_letter_code
_entity_poly.pdbx_strand_id
1 'polypeptide(L)'
;MTKTSLFKVPKRTGKVRDQYDLGDKIALITTDRQSAFDRVLASIPFKGQVLNQTSAWWFAQTENIIYNHVIDVPDPNVTIAKKCDVFPIEFVVRGYITGSTGTALWTVYNNGDREYCGNILPEGLVKNQKLDANMLTPTTKDETHDRPIAP
;
A
#
# COMPACT_ATOMS: atom_id res chain seq x y z
N MET A 1 15.79 10.58 -8.78
CA MET A 1 15.23 11.61 -7.87
C MET A 1 15.00 11.07 -6.46
N THR A 2 15.78 11.51 -5.46
CA THR A 2 15.70 10.99 -4.06
C THR A 2 15.19 11.99 -3.03
N LYS A 3 15.19 13.29 -3.34
CA LYS A 3 14.64 14.36 -2.51
C LYS A 3 13.91 15.34 -3.42
N THR A 4 12.81 15.89 -2.93
CA THR A 4 12.02 16.91 -3.61
C THR A 4 11.95 18.18 -2.76
N SER A 5 11.80 19.34 -3.40
CA SER A 5 11.56 20.61 -2.74
C SER A 5 10.59 21.44 -3.57
N LEU A 6 9.51 21.92 -2.95
CA LEU A 6 8.61 22.91 -3.53
C LEU A 6 8.61 24.12 -2.59
N PHE A 7 8.84 25.30 -3.17
CA PHE A 7 9.05 26.52 -2.38
C PHE A 7 7.76 26.91 -1.63
N LYS A 8 7.87 27.11 -0.32
CA LYS A 8 6.75 27.54 0.56
C LYS A 8 5.52 26.61 0.57
N VAL A 9 5.67 25.34 0.22
CA VAL A 9 4.58 24.35 0.30
C VAL A 9 4.85 23.37 1.45
N PRO A 10 3.91 23.16 2.39
CA PRO A 10 4.08 22.19 3.48
C PRO A 10 4.35 20.78 2.93
N LYS A 11 5.36 20.11 3.50
CA LYS A 11 5.84 18.81 3.04
C LYS A 11 5.80 17.75 4.14
N ARG A 12 5.31 16.56 3.81
CA ARG A 12 5.47 15.34 4.62
C ARG A 12 6.30 14.30 3.85
N THR A 13 7.40 13.86 4.45
CA THR A 13 8.30 12.87 3.84
C THR A 13 7.96 11.47 4.35
N GLY A 14 7.58 10.56 3.44
CA GLY A 14 7.46 9.13 3.74
C GLY A 14 8.68 8.33 3.25
N LYS A 15 8.66 7.01 3.46
CA LYS A 15 9.75 6.10 3.04
C LYS A 15 10.12 6.29 1.57
N VAL A 16 9.11 6.30 0.68
CA VAL A 16 9.31 6.36 -0.77
C VAL A 16 8.55 7.48 -1.49
N ARG A 17 7.62 8.17 -0.81
CA ARG A 17 6.82 9.26 -1.37
C ARG A 17 6.97 10.52 -0.53
N ASP A 18 7.07 11.65 -1.21
CA ASP A 18 6.99 12.98 -0.62
C ASP A 18 5.61 13.57 -0.93
N GLN A 19 4.92 14.05 0.10
CA GLN A 19 3.58 14.61 -0.01
C GLN A 19 3.64 16.12 0.22
N TYR A 20 2.94 16.88 -0.63
CA TYR A 20 2.86 18.32 -0.53
C TYR A 20 1.40 18.77 -0.41
N ASP A 21 1.10 19.55 0.61
CA ASP A 21 -0.25 20.10 0.84
C ASP A 21 -0.45 21.35 -0.01
N LEU A 22 -1.34 21.27 -1.00
CA LEU A 22 -1.66 22.37 -1.91
C LEU A 22 -2.92 23.14 -1.47
N GLY A 23 -3.44 22.87 -0.25
CA GLY A 23 -4.69 23.42 0.25
C GLY A 23 -5.86 22.46 0.03
N ASP A 24 -6.55 22.60 -1.10
CA ASP A 24 -7.70 21.75 -1.48
C ASP A 24 -7.28 20.39 -2.08
N LYS A 25 -6.00 20.27 -2.47
CA LYS A 25 -5.41 19.10 -3.12
C LYS A 25 -4.11 18.69 -2.43
N ILE A 26 -3.65 17.48 -2.76
CA ILE A 26 -2.33 16.99 -2.36
C ILE A 26 -1.54 16.59 -3.60
N ALA A 27 -0.27 16.98 -3.65
CA ALA A 27 0.68 16.45 -4.62
C ALA A 27 1.46 15.29 -4.00
N LEU A 28 1.36 14.11 -4.62
CA LEU A 28 2.07 12.90 -4.25
C LEU A 28 3.24 12.72 -5.22
N ILE A 29 4.47 12.93 -4.73
CA ILE A 29 5.68 12.75 -5.53
C ILE A 29 6.34 11.43 -5.16
N THR A 30 6.31 10.48 -6.09
CA THR A 30 6.94 9.16 -5.91
C THR A 30 8.41 9.23 -6.26
N THR A 31 9.25 8.95 -5.27
CA THR A 31 10.72 9.06 -5.40
C THR A 31 11.37 7.73 -5.76
N ASP A 32 12.63 7.80 -6.14
CA ASP A 32 13.47 6.65 -6.45
C ASP A 32 14.03 5.96 -5.20
N ARG A 33 13.71 6.45 -3.99
CA ARG A 33 14.13 5.83 -2.73
C ARG A 33 13.58 4.40 -2.65
N GLN A 34 14.44 3.45 -2.33
CA GLN A 34 14.08 2.07 -2.04
C GLN A 34 14.24 1.81 -0.55
N SER A 35 13.20 1.29 0.09
CA SER A 35 13.25 0.86 1.48
C SER A 35 13.08 -0.65 1.61
N ALA A 36 13.81 -1.27 2.52
CA ALA A 36 13.50 -2.60 3.05
C ALA A 36 13.93 -2.66 4.52
N PHE A 37 13.31 -3.54 5.30
CA PHE A 37 13.54 -3.63 6.76
C PHE A 37 13.42 -2.26 7.46
N ASP A 38 12.41 -1.49 7.06
CA ASP A 38 12.11 -0.14 7.57
C ASP A 38 13.22 0.91 7.45
N ARG A 39 14.20 0.67 6.59
CA ARG A 39 15.30 1.62 6.30
C ARG A 39 15.35 1.93 4.82
N VAL A 40 15.73 3.16 4.48
CA VAL A 40 16.07 3.53 3.09
C VAL A 40 17.44 2.94 2.80
N LEU A 41 17.51 2.03 1.82
CA LEU A 41 18.73 1.26 1.53
C LEU A 41 19.48 1.82 0.32
N ALA A 42 18.75 2.27 -0.69
CA ALA A 42 19.31 2.70 -1.96
C ALA A 42 18.37 3.64 -2.70
N SER A 43 18.83 4.12 -3.86
CA SER A 43 17.98 4.72 -4.87
C SER A 43 18.05 3.91 -6.15
N ILE A 44 16.89 3.58 -6.72
CA ILE A 44 16.80 2.88 -8.00
C ILE A 44 16.34 3.90 -9.04
N PRO A 45 17.19 4.29 -10.01
CA PRO A 45 16.81 5.25 -11.04
C PRO A 45 15.49 4.88 -11.71
N PHE A 46 14.61 5.86 -11.90
CA PHE A 46 13.30 5.73 -12.55
C PHE A 46 12.27 4.86 -11.82
N LYS A 47 12.59 4.26 -10.67
CA LYS A 47 11.62 3.50 -9.86
C LYS A 47 10.38 4.33 -9.54
N GLY A 48 10.56 5.60 -9.19
CA GLY A 48 9.43 6.47 -8.85
C GLY A 48 8.46 6.66 -10.02
N GLN A 49 8.99 6.71 -11.25
CA GLN A 49 8.20 6.87 -12.47
C GLN A 49 7.38 5.62 -12.74
N VAL A 50 8.05 4.46 -12.75
CA VAL A 50 7.41 3.16 -12.98
C VAL A 50 6.27 2.94 -11.99
N LEU A 51 6.49 3.20 -10.70
CA LEU A 51 5.48 2.97 -9.66
C LEU A 51 4.31 3.95 -9.75
N ASN A 52 4.58 5.23 -10.03
CA ASN A 52 3.52 6.25 -10.15
C ASN A 52 2.66 5.99 -11.40
N GLN A 53 3.27 5.68 -12.54
CA GLN A 53 2.55 5.35 -13.78
C GLN A 53 1.78 4.02 -13.67
N THR A 54 2.35 3.01 -12.99
CA THR A 54 1.62 1.75 -12.71
C THR A 54 0.38 2.04 -11.84
N SER A 55 0.51 2.91 -10.83
CA SER A 55 -0.63 3.32 -10.00
C SER A 55 -1.69 4.06 -10.81
N ALA A 56 -1.27 5.01 -11.65
CA ALA A 56 -2.17 5.74 -12.54
C ALA A 56 -2.95 4.81 -13.49
N TRP A 57 -2.27 3.81 -14.07
CA TRP A 57 -2.92 2.80 -14.90
C TRP A 57 -3.99 2.02 -14.12
N TRP A 58 -3.69 1.55 -12.90
CA TRP A 58 -4.66 0.83 -12.06
C TRP A 58 -5.85 1.70 -11.63
N PHE A 59 -5.63 2.99 -11.35
CA PHE A 59 -6.74 3.90 -11.07
C PHE A 59 -7.68 4.05 -12.28
N ALA A 60 -7.14 4.12 -13.50
CA ALA A 60 -7.95 4.15 -14.71
C ALA A 60 -8.69 2.81 -14.95
N GLN A 61 -8.06 1.66 -14.67
CA GLN A 61 -8.71 0.35 -14.84
C GLN A 61 -9.86 0.09 -13.85
N THR A 62 -9.91 0.82 -12.74
CA THR A 62 -10.87 0.59 -11.65
C THR A 62 -11.85 1.74 -11.46
N GLU A 63 -11.79 2.77 -12.31
CA GLU A 63 -12.64 3.96 -12.23
C GLU A 63 -14.13 3.62 -12.31
N ASN A 64 -14.49 2.57 -13.07
CA ASN A 64 -15.87 2.09 -13.19
C ASN A 64 -16.37 1.28 -11.99
N ILE A 65 -15.50 0.94 -11.04
CA ILE A 65 -15.82 0.12 -9.86
C ILE A 65 -16.08 1.02 -8.65
N ILE A 66 -15.19 1.98 -8.39
CA ILE A 66 -15.28 2.89 -7.25
C ILE A 66 -14.58 4.22 -7.57
N TYR A 67 -15.10 5.30 -6.99
CA TYR A 67 -14.42 6.59 -7.03
C TYR A 67 -13.02 6.49 -6.40
N ASN A 68 -12.05 7.12 -7.06
CA ASN A 68 -10.70 7.26 -6.54
C ASN A 68 -10.31 8.73 -6.35
N HIS A 69 -9.17 8.96 -5.69
CA HIS A 69 -8.73 10.31 -5.33
C HIS A 69 -7.92 11.01 -6.43
N VAL A 70 -7.58 10.36 -7.54
CA VAL A 70 -6.71 10.95 -8.56
C VAL A 70 -7.44 12.07 -9.29
N ILE A 71 -6.76 13.19 -9.47
CA ILE A 71 -7.23 14.33 -10.26
C ILE A 71 -6.44 14.41 -11.57
N ASP A 72 -5.11 14.32 -11.49
CA ASP A 72 -4.24 14.43 -12.66
C ASP A 72 -2.85 13.80 -12.39
N VAL A 73 -2.10 13.49 -13.45
CA VAL A 73 -0.73 12.95 -13.42
C VAL A 73 0.16 13.79 -14.35
N PRO A 74 0.53 15.01 -13.95
CA PRO A 74 1.20 15.97 -14.84
C PRO A 74 2.67 15.63 -15.14
N ASP A 75 3.27 14.72 -14.38
CA ASP A 75 4.64 14.25 -14.54
C ASP A 75 4.72 12.76 -14.19
N PRO A 76 5.62 11.97 -14.82
CA PRO A 76 5.77 10.55 -14.52
C PRO A 76 5.97 10.21 -13.04
N ASN A 77 6.49 11.12 -12.21
CA ASN A 77 6.67 10.95 -10.77
C ASN A 77 5.55 11.57 -9.91
N VAL A 78 4.63 12.34 -10.48
CA VAL A 78 3.69 13.20 -9.74
C VAL A 78 2.25 12.78 -9.98
N THR A 79 1.51 12.57 -8.90
CA THR A 79 0.05 12.46 -8.91
C THR A 79 -0.54 13.62 -8.12
N ILE A 80 -1.48 14.36 -8.72
CA ILE A 80 -2.34 15.32 -8.02
C ILE A 80 -3.59 14.59 -7.58
N ALA A 81 -3.92 14.65 -6.30
CA ALA A 81 -5.04 13.94 -5.71
C ALA A 81 -5.92 14.86 -4.85
N LYS A 82 -7.19 14.46 -4.69
CA LYS A 82 -8.12 15.03 -3.72
C LYS A 82 -7.58 14.77 -2.31
N LYS A 83 -7.75 15.74 -1.42
CA LYS A 83 -7.50 15.54 0.01
C LYS A 83 -8.62 14.68 0.58
N CYS A 84 -8.27 13.61 1.30
CA CYS A 84 -9.22 12.65 1.85
C CYS A 84 -8.88 12.36 3.30
N ASP A 85 -9.91 12.18 4.12
CA ASP A 85 -9.76 11.61 5.46
C ASP A 85 -9.49 10.10 5.33
N VAL A 86 -8.39 9.65 5.91
CA VAL A 86 -7.99 8.25 5.81
C VAL A 86 -8.83 7.43 6.77
N PHE A 87 -9.58 6.47 6.23
CA PHE A 87 -10.19 5.43 7.05
C PHE A 87 -9.07 4.52 7.59
N PRO A 88 -8.91 4.37 8.92
CA PRO A 88 -7.70 3.79 9.54
C PRO A 88 -7.66 2.25 9.49
N ILE A 89 -8.05 1.68 8.36
CA ILE A 89 -8.09 0.23 8.10
C ILE A 89 -7.30 -0.04 6.82
N GLU A 90 -6.41 -1.03 6.87
CA GLU A 90 -5.73 -1.57 5.71
C GLU A 90 -6.51 -2.78 5.18
N PHE A 91 -7.07 -2.65 3.98
CA PHE A 91 -7.77 -3.75 3.31
C PHE A 91 -6.77 -4.57 2.51
N VAL A 92 -6.38 -5.73 3.04
CA VAL A 92 -5.47 -6.66 2.35
C VAL A 92 -6.29 -7.79 1.73
N VAL A 93 -6.22 -7.91 0.41
CA VAL A 93 -6.80 -9.02 -0.35
C VAL A 93 -5.70 -10.03 -0.69
N ARG A 94 -5.96 -11.31 -0.39
CA ARG A 94 -4.99 -12.40 -0.59
C ARG A 94 -5.56 -13.44 -1.54
N GLY A 95 -4.86 -13.68 -2.66
CA GLY A 95 -5.14 -14.80 -3.57
C GLY A 95 -4.22 -16.01 -3.34
N TYR A 96 -3.17 -15.86 -2.53
CA TYR A 96 -2.19 -16.90 -2.23
C TYR A 96 -1.84 -16.87 -0.73
N ILE A 97 -1.57 -18.04 -0.16
CA ILE A 97 -1.06 -18.16 1.22
C ILE A 97 0.46 -18.02 1.23
N THR A 98 0.95 -16.85 1.60
CA THR A 98 2.39 -16.53 1.57
C THR A 98 2.78 -15.51 2.64
N GLY A 99 4.05 -15.08 2.60
CA GLY A 99 4.68 -14.09 3.46
C GLY A 99 5.49 -14.70 4.60
N SER A 100 6.22 -13.83 5.31
CA SER A 100 7.13 -14.19 6.40
C SER A 100 6.98 -13.29 7.63
N THR A 101 6.15 -12.25 7.56
CA THR A 101 5.89 -11.35 8.70
C THR A 101 4.89 -11.99 9.65
N GLY A 102 4.79 -11.49 10.88
CA GLY A 102 3.84 -12.00 11.88
C GLY A 102 2.37 -11.90 11.46
N THR A 103 2.03 -10.95 10.57
CA THR A 103 0.69 -10.75 10.01
C THR A 103 0.51 -11.37 8.61
N ALA A 104 1.49 -12.14 8.14
CA ALA A 104 1.37 -12.87 6.90
C ALA A 104 0.51 -14.12 7.09
N LEU A 105 -0.37 -14.40 6.13
CA LEU A 105 -1.30 -15.53 6.20
C LEU A 105 -0.58 -16.88 6.36
N TRP A 106 0.56 -17.07 5.69
CA TRP A 106 1.35 -18.29 5.86
C TRP A 106 1.95 -18.42 7.27
N THR A 107 2.47 -17.34 7.84
CA THR A 107 3.09 -17.37 9.19
C THR A 107 2.06 -17.77 10.24
N VAL A 108 0.88 -17.14 10.21
CA VAL A 108 -0.25 -17.43 11.10
C VAL A 108 -0.68 -18.90 10.95
N TYR A 109 -0.96 -19.35 9.73
CA TYR A 109 -1.34 -20.73 9.47
C TYR A 109 -0.29 -21.76 9.92
N ASN A 110 0.99 -21.49 9.65
CA ASN A 110 2.11 -22.35 10.03
C ASN A 110 2.36 -22.39 11.55
N ASN A 111 1.91 -21.36 12.28
CA ASN A 111 1.92 -21.36 13.74
C ASN A 111 0.77 -22.17 14.36
N GLY A 112 -0.13 -22.71 13.53
CA GLY A 112 -1.24 -23.56 13.96
C GLY A 112 -2.60 -22.86 13.95
N ASP A 113 -2.65 -21.56 13.64
CA ASP A 113 -3.92 -20.85 13.57
C ASP A 113 -4.76 -21.34 12.38
N ARG A 114 -6.06 -21.48 12.60
CA ARG A 114 -7.05 -21.88 11.59
C ARG A 114 -8.18 -20.88 11.41
N GLU A 115 -8.13 -19.80 12.15
CA GLU A 115 -9.02 -18.66 12.02
C GLU A 115 -8.17 -17.39 11.94
N TYR A 116 -8.39 -16.56 10.92
CA TYR A 116 -7.66 -15.31 10.77
C TYR A 116 -8.53 -14.23 10.14
N CYS A 117 -8.67 -13.08 10.82
CA CYS A 117 -9.55 -11.99 10.40
C CYS A 117 -10.99 -12.46 10.09
N GLY A 118 -11.54 -13.41 10.86
CA GLY A 118 -12.86 -13.99 10.61
C GLY A 118 -12.94 -15.00 9.46
N ASN A 119 -11.81 -15.36 8.83
CA ASN A 119 -11.75 -16.39 7.80
C ASN A 119 -11.31 -17.73 8.39
N ILE A 120 -12.00 -18.80 8.03
CA ILE A 120 -11.58 -20.17 8.34
C ILE A 120 -10.53 -20.61 7.31
N LEU A 121 -9.38 -21.09 7.78
CA LEU A 121 -8.30 -21.60 6.95
C LEU A 121 -8.43 -23.12 6.86
N PRO A 122 -8.64 -23.70 5.66
CA PRO A 122 -8.73 -25.14 5.51
C PRO A 122 -7.41 -25.82 5.88
N GLU A 123 -7.50 -27.08 6.29
CA GLU A 123 -6.31 -27.89 6.54
C GLU A 123 -5.55 -28.23 5.26
N GLY A 124 -4.29 -28.61 5.42
CA GLY A 124 -3.44 -29.09 4.33
C GLY A 124 -2.90 -27.99 3.40
N LEU A 125 -3.12 -26.71 3.69
CA LEU A 125 -2.50 -25.61 2.93
C LEU A 125 -0.97 -25.68 2.99
N VAL A 126 -0.32 -25.44 1.86
CA VAL A 126 1.15 -25.38 1.74
C VAL A 126 1.63 -23.97 1.38
N LYS A 127 2.89 -23.66 1.69
CA LYS A 127 3.45 -22.31 1.45
C LYS A 127 3.39 -21.95 -0.04
N ASN A 128 2.93 -20.74 -0.34
CA ASN A 128 2.76 -20.16 -1.68
C ASN A 128 1.65 -20.81 -2.54
N GLN A 129 0.76 -21.60 -1.94
CA GLN A 129 -0.43 -22.13 -2.61
C GLN A 129 -1.41 -21.02 -3.00
N LYS A 130 -2.09 -21.18 -4.14
CA LYS A 130 -3.25 -20.38 -4.52
C LYS A 130 -4.45 -20.75 -3.65
N LEU A 131 -5.15 -19.75 -3.13
CA LEU A 131 -6.39 -19.94 -2.38
C LEU A 131 -7.57 -20.19 -3.33
N ASP A 132 -8.56 -20.95 -2.87
CA ASP A 132 -9.76 -21.26 -3.65
C ASP A 132 -10.59 -20.01 -3.95
N ALA A 133 -10.60 -19.06 -3.01
CA ALA A 133 -11.21 -17.73 -3.16
C ALA A 133 -10.28 -16.65 -2.60
N ASN A 134 -10.44 -15.43 -3.11
CA ASN A 134 -9.74 -14.27 -2.57
C ASN A 134 -10.22 -14.01 -1.13
N MET A 135 -9.28 -13.84 -0.22
CA MET A 135 -9.54 -13.64 1.20
C MET A 135 -9.28 -12.19 1.59
N LEU A 136 -10.24 -11.57 2.29
CA LEU A 136 -10.05 -10.24 2.86
C LEU A 136 -9.54 -10.38 4.29
N THR A 137 -8.39 -9.77 4.59
CA THR A 137 -7.78 -9.78 5.91
C THR A 137 -7.51 -8.35 6.35
N PRO A 138 -8.52 -7.62 6.84
CA PRO A 138 -8.34 -6.23 7.22
C PRO A 138 -7.49 -6.12 8.50
N THR A 139 -6.65 -5.10 8.57
CA THR A 139 -5.85 -4.78 9.76
C THR A 139 -6.01 -3.31 10.13
N THR A 140 -5.96 -2.98 11.42
CA THR A 140 -5.92 -1.57 11.86
C THR A 140 -4.58 -0.96 11.51
N LYS A 141 -4.59 0.35 11.23
CA LYS A 141 -3.37 1.15 11.09
C LYS A 141 -3.02 1.77 12.45
N ASP A 142 -2.25 1.08 13.27
CA ASP A 142 -1.76 1.60 14.56
C ASP A 142 -0.33 2.16 14.37
N GLU A 143 0.03 3.24 15.07
CA GLU A 143 1.38 3.83 14.99
C GLU A 143 2.47 2.90 15.52
N THR A 144 2.11 1.91 16.33
CA THR A 144 3.05 0.95 16.92
C THR A 144 3.01 -0.44 16.27
N HIS A 145 1.84 -1.03 16.04
CA HIS A 145 1.70 -2.35 15.38
C HIS A 145 0.30 -2.57 14.78
N ASP A 146 0.21 -2.93 13.50
CA ASP A 146 -1.06 -3.28 12.85
C ASP A 146 -1.71 -4.50 13.51
N ARG A 147 -3.02 -4.43 13.79
CA ARG A 147 -3.78 -5.54 14.42
C ARG A 147 -4.82 -6.11 13.47
N PRO A 148 -4.96 -7.45 13.37
CA PRO A 148 -6.06 -8.09 12.63
C PRO A 148 -7.43 -7.65 13.15
N ILE A 149 -8.36 -7.35 12.24
CA ILE A 149 -9.77 -7.14 12.54
C ILE A 149 -10.63 -8.03 11.66
N ALA A 150 -11.84 -8.36 12.14
CA ALA A 150 -12.85 -9.06 11.35
C ALA A 150 -13.64 -8.03 10.51
N PRO A 151 -14.02 -8.35 9.26
CA PRO A 151 -14.95 -7.55 8.46
C PRO A 151 -16.32 -7.35 9.13
#